data_AF-A0AAV2IZI8-F1
#
_entry.id   AF-A0AAV2IZI8-F1
#
_cell.length_a   1.000
_cell.length_b   1.000
_cell.length_c   1.000
_cell.angle_alpha   90.00
_cell.angle_beta   90.00
_cell.angle_gamma   90.00
#
_symmetry.space_group_name_H-M   'P 1'
#
loop_
_entity.id
_entity.type
_entity.pdbx_description
1 polymer ?
#
loop_
_entity_poly.entity_id
_entity_poly.type
_entity_poly.pdbx_seq_one_letter_code
_entity_poly.pdbx_strand_id
1 'polypeptide(L)'
;MRNTSWDSENGNVNGHSFSSSSVMTYTKVGNEPPKVFQACSSTRRAPGGVKETRQAVKDSVSGLEKLSIGHHIQDRAHIMEKKYNNKTGAKEFNQEFQNLEDSEAEAFDKEWKQKVSTFKCDFMSLEPRASTCREHPRLATKREPGSKRQ
;
A
#
# COMPACT_ATOMS: atom_id res chain seq x y z
N MET A 1 -5.38 2.38 -17.86
CA MET A 1 -5.03 2.39 -16.42
C MET A 1 -6.33 2.22 -15.66
N ARG A 2 -6.50 1.20 -14.81
CA ARG A 2 -7.75 1.03 -14.05
C ARG A 2 -7.57 1.65 -12.67
N ASN A 3 -8.18 2.81 -12.49
CA ASN A 3 -8.37 3.53 -11.25
C ASN A 3 -9.53 2.88 -10.49
N THR A 4 -9.26 1.93 -9.59
CA THR A 4 -10.30 1.52 -8.63
C THR A 4 -10.34 2.54 -7.50
N SER A 5 -10.71 3.77 -7.85
CA SER A 5 -11.00 4.85 -6.90
C SER A 5 -12.33 4.51 -6.23
N TRP A 6 -12.26 4.12 -4.96
CA TRP A 6 -13.40 4.29 -4.07
C TRP A 6 -13.20 5.66 -3.42
N ASP A 7 -13.46 6.73 -4.16
CA ASP A 7 -13.54 8.06 -3.55
C ASP A 7 -14.92 8.15 -2.89
N SER A 8 -15.03 7.68 -1.65
CA SER A 8 -16.06 8.18 -0.75
C SER A 8 -15.61 9.55 -0.25
N GLU A 9 -15.61 10.54 -1.15
CA GLU A 9 -15.47 11.96 -0.80
C GLU A 9 -16.81 12.45 -0.24
N ASN A 10 -17.20 11.89 0.91
CA ASN A 10 -18.24 12.51 1.71
C ASN A 10 -17.51 13.46 2.66
N GLY A 11 -17.61 14.76 2.40
CA GLY A 11 -17.02 15.87 3.17
C GLY A 11 -17.60 16.01 4.58
N ASN A 12 -17.81 14.89 5.28
CA ASN A 12 -18.26 14.84 6.64
C ASN A 12 -17.01 14.77 7.55
N VAL A 13 -16.78 15.85 8.29
CA VAL A 13 -15.73 15.98 9.32
C VAL A 13 -15.82 14.94 10.45
N ASN A 14 -16.88 14.11 10.44
CA ASN A 14 -17.13 13.04 11.40
C ASN A 14 -17.18 11.63 10.76
N GLY A 15 -16.72 11.48 9.52
CA GLY A 15 -16.78 10.22 8.77
C GLY A 15 -15.45 9.47 8.67
N HIS A 16 -15.51 8.13 8.63
CA HIS A 16 -14.39 7.32 8.15
C HIS A 16 -14.26 7.47 6.63
N SER A 17 -13.05 7.71 6.14
CA SER A 17 -12.77 7.72 4.69
C SER A 17 -11.60 6.81 4.37
N PHE A 18 -11.65 6.19 3.19
CA PHE A 18 -10.60 5.33 2.66
C PHE A 18 -10.47 5.58 1.17
N SER A 19 -9.23 5.80 0.71
CA SER A 19 -8.89 5.91 -0.71
C SER A 19 -7.69 5.03 -1.00
N SER A 20 -7.65 4.43 -2.20
CA SER A 20 -6.58 3.53 -2.61
C SER A 20 -6.41 3.54 -4.13
N SER A 21 -5.17 3.48 -4.58
CA SER A 21 -4.78 3.38 -5.98
C SER A 21 -3.65 2.38 -6.17
N SER A 22 -3.61 1.72 -7.32
CA SER A 22 -2.54 0.78 -7.66
C SER A 22 -2.29 0.70 -9.16
N VAL A 23 -1.03 0.57 -9.55
CA VAL A 23 -0.58 0.36 -10.91
C VAL A 23 0.29 -0.90 -10.98
N MET A 24 0.18 -1.64 -12.08
CA MET A 24 0.94 -2.87 -12.32
C MET A 24 1.31 -2.95 -13.80
N THR A 25 2.58 -3.18 -14.08
CA THR A 25 3.14 -3.38 -15.42
C THR A 25 3.82 -4.74 -15.47
N TYR A 26 3.53 -5.49 -16.54
CA TYR A 26 4.09 -6.81 -16.78
C TYR A 26 4.67 -6.86 -18.20
N THR A 27 5.88 -7.36 -18.34
CA THR A 27 6.53 -7.54 -19.64
C THR A 27 7.34 -8.82 -19.64
N LYS A 28 7.20 -9.64 -20.68
CA LYS A 28 7.99 -10.86 -20.87
C LYS A 28 8.45 -10.90 -22.33
N VAL A 29 9.75 -11.06 -22.53
CA VAL A 29 10.38 -11.11 -23.86
C VAL A 29 11.15 -12.42 -23.98
N GLY A 30 10.79 -13.25 -24.96
CA GLY A 30 11.45 -14.53 -25.22
C GLY A 30 11.51 -15.43 -23.99
N ASN A 31 12.73 -15.87 -23.65
CA ASN A 31 13.02 -16.76 -22.53
C ASN A 31 13.50 -16.03 -21.26
N GLU A 32 13.52 -14.69 -21.27
CA GLU A 32 13.92 -13.90 -20.10
C GLU A 32 12.88 -13.99 -18.98
N PRO A 33 13.31 -13.85 -17.71
CA PRO A 33 12.39 -13.70 -16.59
C PRO A 33 11.44 -12.51 -16.79
N PRO A 34 10.18 -12.60 -16.33
CA PRO A 34 9.24 -11.51 -16.46
C PRO A 34 9.69 -10.26 -15.68
N LYS A 35 9.56 -9.10 -16.34
CA LYS A 35 9.74 -7.79 -15.74
C LYS A 35 8.42 -7.30 -15.20
N VAL A 36 8.41 -6.93 -13.93
CA VAL A 36 7.23 -6.55 -13.17
C VAL A 36 7.52 -5.26 -12.44
N PHE A 37 6.62 -4.29 -12.61
CA PHE A 37 6.59 -3.09 -11.79
C PHE A 37 5.21 -2.97 -11.16
N GLN A 38 5.17 -2.76 -9.86
CA GLN A 38 3.95 -2.61 -9.09
C GLN A 38 4.10 -1.43 -8.13
N ALA A 39 3.08 -0.59 -8.05
CA ALA A 39 3.01 0.44 -7.02
C ALA A 39 1.58 0.56 -6.51
N CYS A 40 1.41 0.74 -5.21
CA CYS A 40 0.13 1.09 -4.61
C CYS A 40 0.27 2.17 -3.55
N SER A 41 -0.80 2.94 -3.36
CA SER A 41 -0.95 3.88 -2.28
C SER A 41 -2.35 3.79 -1.72
N SER A 42 -2.49 3.85 -0.41
CA SER A 42 -3.78 3.96 0.26
C SER A 42 -3.71 4.95 1.42
N THR A 43 -4.80 5.66 1.64
CA THR A 43 -4.99 6.57 2.77
C THR A 43 -6.30 6.25 3.46
N ARG A 44 -6.28 6.08 4.78
CA ARG A 44 -7.47 5.95 5.62
C ARG A 44 -7.52 7.10 6.61
N ARG A 45 -8.68 7.70 6.81
CA ARG A 45 -8.91 8.72 7.85
C ARG A 45 -10.07 8.31 8.73
N ALA A 46 -10.00 8.68 10.00
CA ALA A 46 -11.02 8.47 10.99
C ALA A 46 -11.24 9.75 11.81
N PRO A 47 -12.40 9.88 12.47
CA PRO A 47 -12.66 10.97 13.42
C PRO A 47 -11.56 11.07 14.49
N GLY A 48 -11.38 12.27 15.05
CA GLY A 48 -10.33 12.51 16.06
C GLY A 48 -8.92 12.74 15.47
N GLY A 49 -8.83 13.09 14.18
CA GLY A 49 -7.58 13.45 13.52
C GLY A 49 -6.68 12.26 13.17
N VAL A 50 -7.22 11.05 13.20
CA VAL A 50 -6.48 9.81 12.92
C VAL A 50 -6.37 9.59 11.41
N LYS A 51 -5.16 9.42 10.89
CA LYS A 51 -4.93 9.12 9.46
C LYS A 51 -3.81 8.11 9.28
N GLU A 52 -4.06 7.05 8.52
CA GLU A 52 -3.05 6.08 8.09
C GLU A 52 -2.74 6.29 6.61
N THR A 53 -1.46 6.34 6.27
CA THR A 53 -0.97 6.29 4.89
C THR A 53 -0.16 5.03 4.68
N ARG A 54 -0.32 4.41 3.51
CA ARG A 54 0.47 3.26 3.10
C ARG A 54 0.86 3.40 1.65
N GLN A 55 2.12 3.16 1.35
CA GLN A 55 2.65 3.15 -0.01
C GLN A 55 3.55 1.94 -0.17
N ALA A 56 3.39 1.19 -1.26
CA ALA A 56 4.27 0.07 -1.57
C ALA A 56 4.70 0.11 -3.04
N VAL A 57 5.95 -0.22 -3.30
CA VAL A 57 6.52 -0.31 -4.65
C VAL A 57 7.31 -1.61 -4.74
N LYS A 58 7.14 -2.34 -5.84
CA LYS A 58 7.92 -3.54 -6.17
C LYS A 58 8.35 -3.46 -7.63
N ASP A 59 9.65 -3.51 -7.84
CA ASP A 59 10.25 -3.45 -9.17
C ASP A 59 11.22 -4.63 -9.33
N SER A 60 10.89 -5.55 -10.23
CA SER A 60 11.76 -6.70 -10.52
C SER A 60 12.97 -6.32 -11.39
N VAL A 61 12.94 -5.18 -12.08
CA VAL A 61 14.04 -4.72 -12.93
C VAL A 61 15.17 -4.19 -12.06
N SER A 62 14.90 -3.34 -11.08
CA SER A 62 15.90 -2.89 -10.10
C SER A 62 16.12 -3.91 -8.96
N GLY A 63 15.12 -4.73 -8.66
CA GLY A 63 15.10 -5.58 -7.46
C GLY A 63 14.54 -4.87 -6.23
N LEU A 64 14.13 -3.61 -6.35
CA LEU A 64 13.65 -2.79 -5.24
C LEU A 64 12.25 -3.21 -4.79
N GLU A 65 12.12 -3.43 -3.49
CA GLU A 65 10.86 -3.51 -2.78
C GLU A 65 10.85 -2.45 -1.68
N LYS A 66 9.86 -1.56 -1.70
CA LYS A 66 9.71 -0.45 -0.76
C LYS A 66 8.31 -0.49 -0.16
N LEU A 67 8.22 -0.28 1.15
CA LEU A 67 6.97 -0.12 1.90
C LEU A 67 7.13 1.07 2.82
N SER A 68 6.23 2.04 2.73
CA SER A 68 6.12 3.17 3.66
C SER A 68 4.75 3.12 4.32
N ILE A 69 4.72 3.24 5.65
CA ILE A 69 3.50 3.31 6.45
C ILE A 69 3.62 4.55 7.34
N GLY A 70 2.67 5.47 7.23
CA GLY A 70 2.59 6.66 8.05
C GLY A 70 1.38 6.61 8.98
N HIS A 71 1.62 6.71 10.27
CA HIS A 71 0.60 6.88 11.29
C HIS A 71 0.53 8.36 11.67
N HIS A 72 -0.66 8.97 11.63
CA HIS A 72 -0.84 10.39 11.89
C HIS A 72 -1.95 10.64 12.89
N ILE A 73 -1.65 11.32 13.99
CA ILE A 73 -2.65 11.87 14.91
C ILE A 73 -2.55 13.39 14.82
N GLN A 74 -3.54 14.02 14.19
CA GLN A 74 -3.55 15.45 13.95
C GLN A 74 -2.29 15.89 13.20
N ASP A 75 -1.41 16.66 13.84
CA ASP A 75 -0.14 17.18 13.33
C ASP A 75 1.07 16.27 13.62
N ARG A 76 0.92 15.32 14.54
CA ARG A 76 1.96 14.38 14.97
C ARG A 76 1.96 13.16 14.06
N ALA A 77 3.14 12.71 13.61
CA ALA A 77 3.23 11.53 12.75
C ALA A 77 4.46 10.66 13.00
N HIS A 78 4.26 9.35 12.87
CA HIS A 78 5.33 8.35 12.85
C HIS A 78 5.30 7.65 11.49
N ILE A 79 6.36 7.85 10.70
CA ILE A 79 6.53 7.27 9.37
C ILE A 79 7.56 6.15 9.44
N MET A 80 7.16 4.94 9.08
CA MET A 80 8.04 3.77 8.98
C MET A 80 8.25 3.44 7.51
N GLU A 81 9.50 3.39 7.09
CA GLU A 81 9.89 2.99 5.75
C GLU A 81 10.77 1.73 5.80
N LYS A 82 10.40 0.73 5.03
CA LYS A 82 11.19 -0.48 4.81
C LYS A 82 11.54 -0.58 3.35
N LYS A 83 12.84 -0.71 3.06
CA LYS A 83 13.35 -1.00 1.72
C LYS A 83 14.07 -2.33 1.73
N TYR A 84 13.91 -3.08 0.65
CA TYR A 84 14.56 -4.34 0.43
C TYR A 84 15.03 -4.43 -1.02
N ASN A 85 16.28 -4.81 -1.22
CA ASN A 85 16.81 -5.07 -2.55
C ASN A 85 16.94 -6.58 -2.74
N ASN A 86 16.07 -7.16 -3.57
CA ASN A 86 16.06 -8.59 -3.87
C ASN A 86 17.34 -9.09 -4.57
N LYS A 87 18.09 -8.20 -5.24
CA LYS A 87 19.30 -8.59 -5.96
C LYS A 87 20.52 -8.65 -5.05
N THR A 88 20.65 -7.69 -4.14
CA THR A 88 21.80 -7.61 -3.22
C THR A 88 21.50 -8.23 -1.86
N GLY A 89 20.24 -8.47 -1.53
CA GLY A 89 19.78 -8.89 -0.21
C GLY A 89 19.76 -7.77 0.83
N ALA A 90 20.13 -6.53 0.47
CA ALA A 90 20.20 -5.40 1.38
C ALA A 90 18.82 -5.02 1.92
N LYS A 91 18.74 -4.82 3.24
CA LYS A 91 17.53 -4.41 3.96
C LYS A 91 17.81 -3.11 4.69
N GLU A 92 16.93 -2.14 4.50
CA GLU A 92 16.97 -0.86 5.20
C GLU A 92 15.63 -0.65 5.89
N PHE A 93 15.67 -0.14 7.11
CA PHE A 93 14.51 0.25 7.87
C PHE A 93 14.77 1.64 8.45
N ASN A 94 13.85 2.56 8.19
CA ASN A 94 13.93 3.95 8.61
C ASN A 94 12.65 4.31 9.38
N GLN A 95 12.81 5.05 10.46
CA GLN A 95 11.71 5.61 11.23
C GLN A 95 11.90 7.12 11.28
N GLU A 96 10.84 7.86 10.99
CA GLU A 96 10.84 9.31 11.00
C GLU A 96 9.66 9.78 11.86
N PHE A 97 9.94 10.71 12.76
CA PHE A 97 8.94 11.35 13.62
C PHE A 97 8.76 12.79 13.16
N GLN A 98 7.52 13.19 12.90
CA GLN A 98 7.16 14.55 12.49
C GLN A 98 6.36 15.21 13.61
N ASN A 99 6.81 16.38 14.06
CA ASN A 99 6.23 17.13 15.19
C ASN A 99 6.10 16.27 16.46
N LEU A 100 7.05 15.36 16.66
CA LEU A 100 7.12 14.42 17.77
C LEU A 100 8.59 14.31 18.18
N GLU A 101 8.84 14.30 19.48
CA GLU A 101 10.15 13.95 20.00
C GLU A 101 10.32 12.42 20.07
N ASP A 102 11.56 11.95 19.98
CA ASP A 102 11.88 10.52 20.09
C ASP A 102 11.44 9.93 21.44
N SER A 103 11.41 10.75 22.50
CA SER A 103 10.93 10.40 23.84
C SER A 103 9.42 10.15 23.89
N GLU A 104 8.66 10.82 23.02
CA GLU A 104 7.21 10.75 22.94
C GLU A 104 6.71 9.65 21.99
N ALA A 105 7.59 9.10 21.16
CA ALA A 105 7.28 8.08 20.15
C ALA A 105 6.49 6.89 20.71
N GLU A 106 6.89 6.37 21.87
CA GLU A 106 6.21 5.22 22.48
C GLU A 106 4.80 5.57 22.96
N ALA A 107 4.62 6.77 23.51
CA ALA A 107 3.31 7.26 23.94
C ALA A 107 2.39 7.49 22.74
N PHE A 108 2.92 8.07 21.66
CA PHE A 108 2.21 8.23 20.39
C PHE A 108 1.74 6.88 19.83
N ASP A 109 2.61 5.86 19.79
CA ASP A 109 2.25 4.55 19.26
C ASP A 109 1.16 3.86 20.07
N LYS A 110 1.15 4.03 21.40
CA LYS A 110 0.08 3.53 22.28
C LYS A 110 -1.25 4.24 22.00
N GLU A 111 -1.22 5.57 21.94
CA GLU A 111 -2.39 6.39 21.62
C GLU A 111 -2.95 6.05 20.23
N TRP A 112 -2.07 5.89 19.25
CA TRP A 112 -2.41 5.49 17.89
C TRP A 112 -3.13 4.15 17.88
N LYS A 113 -2.54 3.14 18.50
CA LYS A 113 -3.12 1.80 18.59
C LYS A 113 -4.48 1.82 19.29
N GLN A 114 -4.63 2.62 20.35
CA GLN A 114 -5.89 2.76 21.07
C GLN A 114 -6.96 3.42 20.23
N LYS A 115 -6.66 4.56 19.59
CA LYS A 115 -7.62 5.24 18.71
C LYS A 115 -8.03 4.33 17.58
N VAL A 116 -7.06 3.73 16.89
CA VAL A 116 -7.34 2.78 15.83
C VAL A 116 -8.13 1.57 16.34
N SER A 117 -7.85 1.04 17.54
CA SER A 117 -8.59 -0.11 18.09
C SER A 117 -10.07 0.20 18.37
N THR A 118 -10.37 1.41 18.84
CA THR A 118 -11.75 1.91 18.98
C THR A 118 -12.51 1.88 17.65
N PHE A 119 -11.80 2.04 16.53
CA PHE A 119 -12.37 1.99 15.19
C PHE A 119 -12.15 0.63 14.47
N LYS A 120 -11.51 -0.36 15.13
CA LYS A 120 -11.05 -1.62 14.52
C LYS A 120 -12.07 -2.73 14.37
N CYS A 121 -13.32 -2.55 14.77
CA CYS A 121 -14.37 -3.40 14.20
C CYS A 121 -14.38 -3.33 12.66
N ASP A 122 -13.84 -2.28 12.04
CA ASP A 122 -13.70 -2.13 10.56
C ASP A 122 -12.26 -1.98 10.03
N PHE A 123 -11.23 -2.03 10.89
CA PHE A 123 -9.84 -1.71 10.51
C PHE A 123 -8.89 -2.93 10.51
N MET A 124 -9.23 -4.06 11.17
CA MET A 124 -8.39 -5.28 11.13
C MET A 124 -8.79 -6.36 10.14
N SER A 125 -9.90 -6.24 9.42
CA SER A 125 -10.30 -7.26 8.43
C SER A 125 -9.40 -7.31 7.18
N LEU A 126 -8.32 -6.53 7.14
CA LEU A 126 -7.25 -6.62 6.14
C LEU A 126 -5.94 -6.93 6.85
N GLU A 127 -5.79 -8.20 7.25
CA GLU A 127 -4.51 -8.83 7.59
C GLU A 127 -3.37 -8.32 6.66
N PRO A 128 -2.14 -8.15 7.19
CA PRO A 128 -0.96 -7.92 6.36
C PRO A 128 -0.60 -9.24 5.68
N ARG A 129 -1.40 -9.66 4.70
CA ARG A 129 -0.92 -10.64 3.74
C ARG A 129 0.32 -10.02 3.11
N ALA A 130 1.46 -10.69 3.30
CA ALA A 130 2.68 -10.49 2.55
C ALA A 130 2.44 -10.83 1.07
N SER A 131 1.54 -10.09 0.44
CA SER A 131 0.98 -10.39 -0.87
C SER A 131 0.81 -9.05 -1.55
N THR A 132 1.76 -8.78 -2.44
CA THR A 132 1.54 -8.22 -3.78
C THR A 132 0.26 -7.40 -3.93
N CYS A 133 0.36 -6.16 -4.42
CA CYS A 133 -0.78 -5.29 -4.69
C CYS A 133 -1.79 -5.95 -5.65
N ARG A 134 -2.69 -6.81 -5.15
CA ARG A 134 -3.58 -7.68 -5.92
C ARG A 134 -2.93 -8.35 -7.15
N GLU A 135 -2.44 -9.58 -6.99
CA GLU A 135 -2.46 -10.54 -8.10
C GLU A 135 -3.93 -10.76 -8.48
N HIS A 136 -4.44 -10.02 -9.47
CA HIS A 136 -5.68 -10.40 -10.13
C HIS A 136 -5.39 -11.55 -11.10
N PRO A 137 -6.25 -12.58 -11.16
CA PRO A 137 -6.07 -13.69 -12.08
C PRO A 137 -6.01 -13.16 -13.51
N ARG A 138 -5.06 -13.70 -14.27
CA ARG A 138 -4.88 -13.45 -15.70
C ARG A 138 -6.25 -13.45 -16.40
N LEU A 139 -6.66 -12.31 -16.94
CA LEU A 139 -7.53 -12.34 -18.12
C LEU A 139 -6.68 -12.95 -19.24
N ALA A 140 -6.73 -14.28 -19.33
CA ALA A 140 -6.32 -14.99 -20.52
C ALA A 140 -7.19 -14.43 -21.65
N THR A 141 -6.61 -13.55 -22.45
CA THR A 141 -7.18 -13.26 -23.76
C THR A 141 -7.13 -14.58 -24.52
N LYS A 142 -8.26 -15.30 -24.56
CA LYS A 142 -8.45 -16.38 -25.52
C LYS A 142 -8.20 -15.77 -26.89
N ARG A 143 -7.06 -16.12 -27.50
CA ARG A 143 -6.91 -15.99 -28.94
C ARG A 143 -7.75 -17.10 -29.54
N GLU A 144 -8.90 -16.72 -30.07
CA GLU A 144 -9.63 -17.52 -31.06
C GLU A 144 -8.68 -17.83 -32.24
N PRO A 145 -8.47 -19.09 -32.63
CA PRO A 145 -8.09 -19.40 -33.99
C PRO A 145 -9.38 -19.50 -34.81
N GLY A 146 -9.76 -18.38 -35.41
CA GLY A 146 -10.77 -18.35 -36.45
C GLY A 146 -10.28 -19.09 -37.70
N SER A 147 -11.21 -19.85 -38.29
CA SER A 147 -11.39 -20.06 -39.73
C SER A 147 -10.33 -20.88 -40.50
N LYS A 148 -10.69 -22.13 -40.80
CA LYS A 148 -10.55 -22.64 -42.17
C LYS A 148 -11.93 -22.99 -42.70
N ARG A 149 -12.35 -22.21 -43.70
CA ARG A 149 -13.46 -22.51 -44.61
C ARG A 149 -13.12 -23.76 -45.43
N GLN A 150 -14.19 -24.36 -45.95
CA GLN A 150 -14.29 -25.52 -46.85
C GLN A 150 -13.15 -25.65 -47.86
#